data_AF-A0A920VA38-F1
#
_entry.id   AF-A0A920VA38-F1
#
_cell.length_a   1.000
_cell.length_b   1.000
_cell.length_c   1.000
_cell.angle_alpha   90.00
_cell.angle_beta   90.00
_cell.angle_gamma   90.00
#
_symmetry.space_group_name_H-M   'P 1'
#
loop_
_entity.id
_entity.type
_entity.pdbx_description
1 polymer ?
#
loop_
_entity_poly.entity_id
_entity_poly.type
_entity_poly.pdbx_seq_one_letter_code
_entity_poly.pdbx_strand_id
1 'polypeptide(L)' 'MEASLPKLNMNLREDKSWSYGVRTRLSQYKGPRPMLVSAPVQTDKTVDSIQEIIREYDEYLSSNPAKNEELERG' A
#
# COMPACT_ATOMS: atom_id res chain seq x y z
N MET A 1 -0.22 8.72 -5.20
CA MET A 1 0.50 7.64 -4.48
C MET A 1 0.11 7.57 -3.01
N GLU A 2 -0.23 8.67 -2.32
CA GLU A 2 -0.81 8.58 -0.97
C GLU A 2 -2.12 7.80 -0.93
N ALA A 3 -2.94 7.86 -1.98
CA ALA A 3 -4.19 7.13 -2.05
C ALA A 3 -4.08 5.60 -2.27
N SER A 4 -2.90 5.01 -2.40
CA SER A 4 -2.78 3.54 -2.39
C SER A 4 -2.74 2.95 -0.96
N LEU A 5 -2.52 3.79 0.06
CA LEU A 5 -2.48 3.39 1.48
C LEU A 5 -3.81 2.85 2.03
N PRO A 6 -4.97 3.47 1.75
CA PRO A 6 -6.25 2.98 2.26
C PRO A 6 -6.61 1.61 1.66
N LYS A 7 -6.34 1.40 0.37
CA LYS A 7 -6.54 0.11 -0.31
C LYS A 7 -5.66 -0.99 0.25
N LEU A 8 -4.38 -0.70 0.46
CA LEU A 8 -3.44 -1.65 1.06
C LEU A 8 -3.82 -2.03 2.48
N ASN A 9 -4.33 -1.08 3.27
CA ASN A 9 -4.89 -1.39 4.58
C ASN A 9 -6.17 -2.22 4.46
N MET A 10 -7.13 -1.88 3.60
CA MET A 10 -8.33 -2.69 3.38
C MET A 10 -7.96 -4.13 2.99
N ASN A 11 -7.13 -4.32 1.98
CA ASN A 11 -6.80 -5.64 1.45
C ASN A 11 -5.98 -6.48 2.45
N LEU A 12 -4.90 -5.94 3.03
CA LEU A 12 -4.05 -6.71 3.94
C LEU A 12 -4.60 -6.82 5.38
N ARG A 13 -5.37 -5.84 5.87
CA ARG A 13 -5.91 -5.83 7.25
C ARG A 13 -7.34 -6.31 7.31
N GLU A 14 -8.23 -5.77 6.48
CA GLU A 14 -9.67 -6.04 6.60
C GLU A 14 -10.05 -7.32 5.86
N ASP A 15 -9.61 -7.50 4.61
CA ASP A 15 -9.99 -8.66 3.81
C ASP A 15 -9.21 -9.92 4.18
N LYS A 16 -7.88 -9.78 4.36
CA LYS A 16 -6.99 -10.94 4.53
C LYS A 16 -6.52 -11.16 5.96
N SER A 17 -6.63 -10.15 6.83
CA SER A 17 -6.12 -10.20 8.22
C SER A 17 -4.63 -10.59 8.32
N TRP A 18 -3.83 -10.29 7.29
CA TRP A 18 -2.41 -10.64 7.22
C TRP A 18 -1.50 -9.59 7.84
N SER A 19 -1.97 -8.34 7.97
CA SER A 19 -1.23 -7.22 8.54
C SER A 19 -2.07 -6.44 9.52
N TYR A 20 -1.46 -5.95 10.60
CA TYR A 20 -2.12 -5.05 11.54
C TYR A 20 -2.21 -3.59 11.02
N GLY A 21 -1.45 -3.26 9.98
CA GLY A 21 -1.52 -1.96 9.34
C GLY A 21 -0.30 -1.63 8.50
N VAL A 22 -0.55 -1.12 7.30
CA VAL A 22 0.48 -0.67 6.37
C VAL A 22 0.79 0.80 6.61
N ARG A 23 2.07 1.12 6.76
CA ARG A 23 2.56 2.50 6.88
C ARG A 23 3.48 2.81 5.71
N THR A 24 3.36 4.01 5.18
CA THR A 24 4.26 4.50 4.13
C THR A 24 4.92 5.79 4.59
N ARG A 25 6.21 5.95 4.29
CA ARG A 25 6.93 7.21 4.49
C ARG A 25 7.53 7.67 3.17
N LEU A 26 7.33 8.95 2.87
CA LEU A 26 8.03 9.64 1.79
C LEU A 26 9.26 10.32 2.38
N SER A 27 10.43 10.05 1.80
CA SER A 27 11.67 10.71 2.21
C SER A 27 11.63 12.21 1.81
N GLN A 28 12.07 13.13 2.69
CA GLN A 28 11.89 14.58 2.48
C GLN A 28 12.98 15.27 1.63
N TYR A 29 13.81 14.51 0.90
CA TYR A 29 14.89 15.09 0.08
C TYR A 29 14.37 15.71 -1.23
N LYS A 30 14.98 16.82 -1.67
CA LYS A 30 14.73 17.41 -3.00
C LYS A 30 15.38 16.53 -4.09
N GLY A 31 14.58 15.88 -4.93
CA GLY A 31 15.03 14.97 -5.98
C GLY A 31 14.13 13.73 -6.10
N PRO A 32 14.61 12.63 -6.73
CA PRO A 32 13.93 11.33 -6.69
C PRO A 32 13.75 10.89 -5.23
N ARG A 33 12.50 10.74 -4.79
CA ARG A 33 12.18 10.39 -3.40
C ARG A 33 11.83 8.91 -3.31
N PRO A 34 12.64 8.09 -2.62
CA PRO A 34 12.22 6.73 -2.32
C PRO A 34 11.01 6.80 -1.40
N MET A 35 10.00 6.00 -1.75
CA MET A 35 8.84 5.76 -0.92
C MET A 35 9.04 4.42 -0.20
N LEU A 36 8.98 4.45 1.13
CA LEU A 36 9.17 3.26 1.94
C LEU A 36 7.81 2.78 2.44
N VAL A 37 7.41 1.57 2.04
CA VAL A 37 6.21 0.89 2.56
C VAL A 37 6.65 -0.13 3.60
N SER A 38 6.02 -0.14 4.76
CA SER A 38 6.29 -1.07 5.86
C SER A 38 4.99 -1.62 6.43
N ALA A 39 4.86 -2.94 6.44
CA ALA A 39 3.70 -3.66 6.94
C ALA A 39 4.17 -4.81 7.86
N PRO A 40 3.78 -4.84 9.15
CA PRO A 40 3.99 -6.00 9.99
C PRO A 40 3.01 -7.10 9.57
N VAL A 41 3.51 -8.07 8.81
CA VAL A 41 2.73 -9.18 8.25
C VAL A 41 2.99 -10.49 8.99
N GLN A 42 2.04 -11.43 8.92
CA GLN A 42 2.26 -12.79 9.41
C GLN A 42 3.42 -13.46 8.65
N THR A 43 4.27 -14.21 9.35
CA THR A 43 5.54 -14.73 8.81
C THR A 43 5.35 -15.60 7.56
N ASP A 44 4.31 -16.44 7.56
CA ASP A 44 3.92 -17.32 6.44
C ASP A 44 3.24 -16.59 5.28
N LYS A 45 2.92 -15.29 5.44
CA LYS A 45 2.26 -14.43 4.44
C LYS A 45 3.15 -13.33 3.89
N THR A 46 4.44 -13.38 4.20
CA THR A 46 5.42 -12.37 3.75
C THR A 46 5.46 -12.27 2.21
N VAL A 47 5.59 -13.40 1.51
CA VAL A 47 5.66 -13.42 0.04
C VAL A 47 4.35 -12.96 -0.60
N ASP A 48 3.22 -13.51 -0.14
CA ASP A 48 1.89 -13.15 -0.64
C ASP A 48 1.59 -11.66 -0.44
N SER A 49 2.01 -11.08 0.69
CA SER A 49 1.83 -9.66 0.97
C SER A 49 2.63 -8.78 0.02
N ILE A 50 3.86 -9.17 -0.34
CA ILE A 50 4.69 -8.44 -1.32
C ILE A 50 4.03 -8.49 -2.71
N GLN A 51 3.50 -9.65 -3.11
CA GLN A 51 2.82 -9.78 -4.39
C GLN A 51 1.56 -8.91 -4.48
N GLU A 52 0.76 -8.85 -3.40
CA GLU A 52 -0.40 -7.95 -3.35
C GLU A 52 0.00 -6.48 -3.40
N ILE A 53 1.07 -6.08 -2.69
CA ILE A 53 1.59 -4.71 -2.77
C ILE A 53 1.95 -4.37 -4.22
N ILE A 54 2.69 -5.25 -4.92
CA ILE A 54 3.11 -5.03 -6.30
C ILE A 54 1.89 -4.94 -7.23
N ARG A 55 0.94 -5.88 -7.10
CA ARG A 55 -0.29 -5.91 -7.90
C ARG A 55 -1.10 -4.64 -7.74
N GLU A 56 -1.29 -4.18 -6.50
CA GLU A 56 -2.02 -2.96 -6.19
C GLU A 56 -1.36 -1.73 -6.81
N TYR A 57 -0.02 -1.65 -6.77
CA TYR A 57 0.72 -0.57 -7.42
C TYR A 57 0.60 -0.59 -8.95
N ASP A 58 0.64 -1.78 -9.56
CA ASP A 58 0.51 -1.94 -11.01
C ASP A 58 -0.92 -1.60 -11.48
N GLU A 59 -1.95 -2.02 -10.73
CA GLU A 59 -3.34 -1.66 -10.96
C GLU A 59 -3.56 -0.14 -10.79
N TYR A 60 -2.96 0.47 -9.76
CA TYR A 60 -3.02 1.92 -9.53
C TYR A 60 -2.39 2.72 -10.68
N LEU A 61 -1.27 2.25 -11.24
CA LEU A 61 -0.54 2.93 -12.30
C LEU A 61 -1.12 2.70 -13.70
N SER A 62 -1.87 1.61 -13.91
CA SER A 62 -2.39 1.23 -15.22
C SER A 62 -3.88 1.53 -15.40
N SER A 63 -4.73 0.86 -14.63
CA SER A 63 -6.11 0.55 -15.04
C SER A 63 -7.17 0.92 -14.01
N ASN A 64 -6.78 1.14 -12.75
CA ASN A 64 -7.67 1.52 -11.67
C ASN A 64 -7.02 2.55 -10.73
N PRO A 65 -6.82 3.80 -11.22
CA PRO A 65 -6.23 4.86 -10.40
C PRO A 65 -7.11 5.13 -9.17
N ALA A 66 -6.50 5.66 -8.11
CA ALA A 66 -7.22 5.96 -6.88
C ALA A 66 -8.46 6.83 -7.12
N LYS A 67 -9.55 6.42 -6.47
CA LYS A 67 -10.81 7.16 -6.48
C LYS A 67 -10.73 8.31 -5.47
N ASN A 68 -11.52 9.36 -5.70
CA ASN A 68 -11.54 10.54 -4.83
C ASN A 68 -11.82 10.19 -3.36
N GLU A 69 -12.64 9.18 -3.07
CA GLU A 69 -12.89 8.71 -1.69
C GLU A 69 -11.65 8.16 -0.99
N GLU A 70 -10.66 7.67 -1.75
CA GLU A 70 -9.39 7.13 -1.22
C GLU A 70 -8.37 8.24 -1.00
N LEU A 71 -8.50 9.35 -1.73
CA LEU A 71 -7.71 10.56 -1.52
C LEU A 71 -8.15 11.32 -0.26
N GLU A 72 -9.44 11.29 0.09
CA GLU A 72 -9.96 11.96 1.29
C GLU A 72 -9.72 11.18 2.60
N ARG A 73 -9.36 9.90 2.52
CA ARG A 73 -9.09 9.03 3.69
C ARG A 73 -7.61 8.98 4.11
N GLY A 74 -6.71 9.54 3.32
CA GLY A 74 -5.26 9.60 3.59
C GLY A 74 -4.86 10.90 4.28
#